data_AF-A0A433X8N9-F1
#
_entry.id   AF-A0A433X8N9-F1
#
_cell.length_a   1.000
_cell.length_b   1.000
_cell.length_c   1.000
_cell.angle_alpha   90.00
_cell.angle_beta   90.00
_cell.angle_gamma   90.00
#
_symmetry.space_group_name_H-M   'P 1'
#
loop_
_entity.id
_entity.type
_entity.pdbx_description
1 polymer ?
#
loop_
_entity_poly.entity_id
_entity_poly.type
_entity_poly.pdbx_seq_one_letter_code
_entity_poly.pdbx_strand_id
1 'polypeptide(L)'
;MLSIETANEDDLVQTADLHKRNLRLGLFPRLGRHFLRHYQESFLRSPYGIALVTRDEDDRISGALFGTTANAEHYRWVVRNCGWELAMAGGAALVTRPAVAIDFAGSRAGRYLRGIGRRLIPRSAVRGPQASSAPLPVLSHIVTRQDTRRSGIGRRLVERFRRLAGAEGADRAVLVTEAGGLGAPFFERIGCICEAERRDEDGHVLRQYRLTLDPIETHAPYDPSPRTHAGLLVDHDAARQRAGLVGAHPG
;
A
#
# COMPACT_ATOMS: atom_id res chain seq x y z
N MET A 1 -13.82 -6.38 21.82
CA MET A 1 -13.89 -6.51 20.34
C MET A 1 -12.82 -5.59 19.75
N LEU A 2 -11.83 -6.11 19.02
CA LEU A 2 -10.74 -5.29 18.47
C LEU A 2 -11.25 -4.42 17.28
N SER A 3 -11.35 -3.10 17.43
CA SER A 3 -11.65 -2.17 16.33
C SER A 3 -10.39 -1.84 15.53
N ILE A 4 -10.54 -1.59 14.22
CA ILE A 4 -9.50 -1.00 13.37
C ILE A 4 -10.00 0.35 12.91
N GLU A 5 -9.22 1.38 13.19
CA GLU A 5 -9.59 2.78 12.93
C GLU A 5 -8.47 3.48 12.17
N THR A 6 -8.82 4.58 11.52
CA THR A 6 -7.82 5.51 10.97
C THR A 6 -7.10 6.17 12.15
N ALA A 7 -5.78 6.21 12.08
CA ALA A 7 -4.98 6.89 13.10
C ALA A 7 -5.24 8.40 13.08
N ASN A 8 -5.14 9.05 14.24
CA ASN A 8 -5.18 10.50 14.40
C ASN A 8 -3.85 11.02 14.99
N GLU A 9 -3.75 12.33 15.18
CA GLU A 9 -2.53 12.96 15.71
C GLU A 9 -2.18 12.53 17.14
N ASP A 10 -3.18 12.23 17.98
CA ASP A 10 -3.00 11.79 19.36
C ASP A 10 -2.38 10.38 19.43
N ASP A 11 -2.65 9.54 18.42
CA ASP A 11 -2.06 8.20 18.31
C ASP A 11 -0.55 8.23 17.99
N LEU A 12 -0.03 9.35 17.44
CA LEU A 12 1.36 9.44 16.97
C LEU A 12 2.38 9.23 18.07
N VAL A 13 2.08 9.62 19.31
CA VAL A 13 2.98 9.40 20.45
C VAL A 13 3.15 7.91 20.71
N GLN A 14 2.05 7.17 20.84
CA GLN A 14 2.08 5.74 21.13
C GLN A 14 2.61 4.92 19.93
N THR A 15 2.23 5.29 18.71
CA THR A 15 2.66 4.58 17.49
C THR A 15 4.14 4.82 17.17
N ALA A 16 4.69 6.01 17.41
CA ALA A 16 6.14 6.27 17.27
C ALA A 16 6.95 5.48 18.30
N ASP A 17 6.45 5.39 19.54
CA ASP A 17 7.03 4.56 20.59
C ASP A 17 7.04 3.09 20.19
N LEU A 18 5.91 2.58 19.71
CA LEU A 18 5.75 1.20 19.27
C LEU A 18 6.64 0.89 18.06
N HIS A 19 6.74 1.83 17.11
CA HIS A 19 7.64 1.76 15.96
C HIS A 19 9.09 1.61 16.43
N LYS A 20 9.58 2.54 17.26
CA LYS A 20 10.98 2.53 17.73
C LYS A 20 11.34 1.24 18.47
N ARG A 21 10.41 0.67 19.26
CA ARG A 21 10.67 -0.55 20.05
C ARG A 21 10.72 -1.80 19.19
N ASN A 22 9.93 -1.86 18.12
CA ASN A 22 9.71 -3.08 17.34
C ASN A 22 10.42 -3.11 15.99
N LEU A 23 10.70 -1.94 15.39
CA LEU A 23 11.40 -1.81 14.12
C LEU A 23 12.75 -1.18 14.38
N ARG A 24 13.79 -2.01 14.32
CA ARG A 24 15.18 -1.60 14.59
C ARG A 24 15.96 -1.28 13.32
N LEU A 25 15.38 -1.51 12.14
CA LEU A 25 16.06 -1.36 10.86
C LEU A 25 15.85 0.01 10.22
N GLY A 26 16.92 0.47 9.58
CA GLY A 26 16.95 1.71 8.84
C GLY A 26 17.26 2.93 9.73
N LEU A 27 17.58 4.03 9.05
CA LEU A 27 17.93 5.30 9.69
C LEU A 27 16.78 5.88 10.53
N PHE A 28 15.53 5.63 10.14
CA PHE A 28 14.37 6.36 10.64
C PHE A 28 14.08 6.05 12.12
N PRO A 29 14.06 4.76 12.56
CA PRO A 29 14.00 4.43 13.98
C PRO A 29 15.17 5.00 14.81
N ARG A 30 16.36 5.12 14.19
CA ARG A 30 17.58 5.64 14.85
C ARG A 30 17.53 7.15 15.09
N LEU A 31 16.79 7.91 14.27
CA LEU A 31 16.51 9.34 14.50
C LEU A 31 15.57 9.56 15.70
N GLY A 32 14.82 8.54 16.10
CA GLY A 32 14.07 8.51 17.35
C GLY A 32 12.64 9.04 17.25
N ARG A 33 11.99 9.09 18.41
CA ARG A 33 10.54 9.28 18.55
C ARG A 33 10.00 10.56 17.92
N HIS A 34 10.71 11.68 18.11
CA HIS A 34 10.25 12.96 17.58
C HIS A 34 10.25 12.96 16.05
N PHE A 35 11.32 12.47 15.42
CA PHE A 35 11.35 12.27 13.96
C PHE A 35 10.27 11.29 13.49
N LEU A 36 10.08 10.16 14.19
CA LEU A 36 9.06 9.17 13.84
C LEU A 36 7.65 9.75 13.89
N ARG A 37 7.35 10.65 14.84
CA ARG A 37 6.06 11.35 14.90
C ARG A 37 5.81 12.17 13.64
N HIS A 38 6.75 13.06 13.27
CA HIS A 38 6.64 13.86 12.04
C HIS A 38 6.56 12.98 10.78
N TYR A 39 7.31 11.88 10.78
CA TYR A 39 7.24 10.91 9.68
C TYR A 39 5.88 10.24 9.58
N GLN A 40 5.30 9.79 10.70
CA GLN A 40 3.98 9.17 10.73
C GLN A 40 2.85 10.17 10.45
N GLU A 41 2.97 11.41 10.93
CA GLU A 41 2.06 12.52 10.63
C GLU A 41 1.95 12.78 9.13
N SER A 42 3.05 12.60 8.38
CA SER A 42 3.05 12.75 6.93
C SER A 42 2.08 11.79 6.22
N PHE A 43 1.79 10.62 6.80
CA PHE A 43 0.78 9.69 6.30
C PHE A 43 -0.64 10.12 6.65
N LEU A 44 -0.83 10.84 7.77
CA LEU A 44 -2.15 11.41 8.13
C LEU A 44 -2.52 12.57 7.22
N ARG A 45 -1.55 13.43 6.89
CA ARG A 45 -1.78 14.65 6.12
C ARG A 45 -1.78 14.42 4.60
N SER A 46 -1.07 13.40 4.12
CA SER A 46 -1.01 13.08 2.70
C SER A 46 -2.32 12.45 2.22
N PRO A 47 -2.91 12.92 1.09
CA PRO A 47 -4.10 12.29 0.51
C PRO A 47 -3.85 10.86 0.03
N TYR A 48 -2.59 10.49 -0.19
CA TYR A 48 -2.17 9.14 -0.60
C TYR A 48 -1.81 8.24 0.59
N GLY A 49 -1.91 8.73 1.82
CA GLY A 49 -1.46 8.03 3.02
C GLY A 49 -2.56 7.14 3.60
N ILE A 50 -2.17 5.98 4.11
CA ILE A 50 -3.00 5.09 4.90
C ILE A 50 -2.33 4.94 6.26
N ALA A 51 -3.04 5.30 7.32
CA ALA A 51 -2.59 5.12 8.69
C ALA A 51 -3.70 4.46 9.49
N LEU A 52 -3.43 3.26 10.02
CA LEU A 52 -4.39 2.42 10.72
C LEU A 52 -3.87 2.08 12.10
N VAL A 53 -4.75 2.07 13.08
CA VAL A 53 -4.48 1.65 14.46
C VAL A 53 -5.49 0.63 14.93
N THR A 54 -5.08 -0.13 15.93
CA THR A 54 -5.93 -1.06 16.68
C THR A 54 -5.78 -0.76 18.15
N ARG A 55 -6.89 -0.63 18.87
CA ARG A 55 -6.89 -0.44 20.32
C ARG A 55 -7.37 -1.69 21.04
N ASP A 56 -6.83 -1.92 22.24
CA ASP A 56 -7.33 -2.94 23.16
C ASP A 56 -8.51 -2.39 23.99
N GLU A 57 -8.96 -3.16 24.97
CA GLU A 57 -10.11 -2.81 25.81
C GLU A 57 -9.82 -1.63 26.75
N ASP A 58 -8.54 -1.32 26.99
CA ASP A 58 -8.07 -0.19 27.80
C ASP A 58 -7.78 1.06 26.94
N ASP A 59 -8.26 1.09 25.69
CA ASP A 59 -8.01 2.16 24.70
C ASP A 59 -6.52 2.38 24.36
N ARG A 60 -5.68 1.35 24.58
CA ARG A 60 -4.24 1.43 24.28
C ARG A 60 -3.93 0.89 22.90
N ILE A 61 -2.98 1.52 22.22
CA ILE A 61 -2.56 1.07 20.88
C ILE A 61 -1.90 -0.31 20.99
N SER A 62 -2.59 -1.31 20.46
CA SER A 62 -2.18 -2.71 20.39
C SER A 62 -1.44 -3.04 19.09
N GLY A 63 -1.61 -2.21 18.05
CA GLY A 63 -0.91 -2.31 16.79
C GLY A 63 -1.22 -1.15 15.84
N ALA A 64 -0.32 -0.92 14.88
CA ALA A 64 -0.43 0.12 13.89
C ALA A 64 0.14 -0.32 12.53
N LEU A 65 -0.42 0.21 11.45
CA LEU A 65 0.03 0.00 10.08
C LEU A 65 0.02 1.33 9.34
N PHE A 66 1.12 1.62 8.65
CA PHE A 66 1.24 2.77 7.78
C PHE A 66 1.62 2.31 6.37
N GLY A 67 1.02 2.95 5.37
CA GLY A 67 1.26 2.66 3.97
C GLY A 67 0.71 3.75 3.06
N THR A 68 0.72 3.52 1.76
CA THR A 68 0.27 4.48 0.76
C THR A 68 -0.59 3.82 -0.30
N THR A 69 -1.53 4.54 -0.90
CA THR A 69 -2.21 4.12 -2.15
C THR A 69 -1.34 4.36 -3.38
N ALA A 70 -0.53 5.42 -3.36
CA ALA A 70 0.36 5.79 -4.46
C ALA A 70 1.70 6.34 -3.91
N ASN A 71 2.72 5.47 -3.83
CA ASN A 71 3.94 5.79 -3.08
C ASN A 71 4.78 6.94 -3.71
N ALA A 72 4.81 7.05 -5.04
CA ALA A 72 5.56 8.12 -5.71
C ALA A 72 4.93 9.49 -5.47
N GLU A 73 3.60 9.54 -5.49
CA GLU A 73 2.75 10.70 -5.24
C GLU A 73 2.83 11.12 -3.78
N HIS A 74 2.72 10.16 -2.84
CA HIS A 74 2.97 10.38 -1.43
C HIS A 74 4.34 11.01 -1.19
N TYR A 75 5.41 10.43 -1.75
CA TYR A 75 6.75 10.98 -1.57
C TYR A 75 6.91 12.39 -2.15
N ARG A 76 6.34 12.68 -3.33
CA ARG A 76 6.33 14.04 -3.90
C ARG A 76 5.58 15.02 -3.00
N TRP A 77 4.43 14.61 -2.47
CA TRP A 77 3.62 15.40 -1.56
C TRP A 77 4.37 15.68 -0.24
N VAL A 78 4.97 14.67 0.37
CA VAL A 78 5.73 14.79 1.62
C VAL A 78 6.91 15.73 1.45
N VAL A 79 7.69 15.61 0.37
CA VAL A 79 8.83 16.50 0.15
C VAL A 79 8.38 17.96 -0.03
N ARG A 80 7.23 18.19 -0.67
CA ARG A 80 6.69 19.53 -0.90
C ARG A 80 6.09 20.16 0.37
N ASN A 81 5.41 19.37 1.20
CA ASN A 81 4.58 19.90 2.29
C ASN A 81 5.17 19.67 3.70
N CYS A 82 5.94 18.59 3.90
CA CYS A 82 6.51 18.20 5.20
C CYS A 82 8.04 18.13 5.17
N GLY A 83 8.67 18.42 4.02
CA GLY A 83 10.11 18.24 3.83
C GLY A 83 10.97 19.05 4.80
N TRP A 84 10.57 20.29 5.10
CA TRP A 84 11.27 21.16 6.04
C TRP A 84 11.13 20.68 7.49
N GLU A 85 9.91 20.31 7.92
CA GLU A 85 9.64 19.77 9.26
C GLU A 85 10.46 18.50 9.50
N LEU A 86 10.48 17.59 8.52
CA LEU A 86 11.28 16.37 8.57
C LEU A 86 12.78 16.64 8.55
N ALA A 87 13.24 17.63 7.79
CA ALA A 87 14.64 18.03 7.75
C ALA A 87 15.09 18.62 9.09
N MET A 88 14.28 19.48 9.71
CA MET A 88 14.56 20.07 11.02
C MET A 88 14.55 19.01 12.13
N ALA A 89 13.54 18.14 12.16
CA ALA A 89 13.46 17.04 13.12
C ALA A 89 14.63 16.06 12.94
N GLY A 90 15.00 15.76 11.70
CA GLY A 90 16.16 14.93 11.36
C GLY A 90 17.48 15.58 11.79
N GLY A 91 17.68 16.86 11.47
CA GLY A 91 18.86 17.62 11.85
C GLY A 91 19.04 17.71 13.36
N ALA A 92 17.98 18.04 14.10
CA ALA A 92 17.99 18.06 15.56
C ALA A 92 18.32 16.68 16.15
N ALA A 93 17.79 15.59 15.56
CA ALA A 93 18.13 14.23 15.98
C ALA A 93 19.60 13.89 15.75
N LEU A 94 20.21 14.36 14.66
CA LEU A 94 21.63 14.13 14.36
C LEU A 94 22.54 14.92 15.30
N VAL A 95 22.21 16.19 15.60
CA VAL A 95 22.96 17.02 16.56
C VAL A 95 22.94 16.39 17.95
N THR A 96 21.79 15.86 18.37
CA THR A 96 21.64 15.22 19.69
C THR A 96 22.15 13.78 19.75
N ARG A 97 22.55 13.17 18.62
CA ARG A 97 23.01 11.78 18.52
C ARG A 97 24.21 11.65 17.58
N PRO A 98 25.42 12.04 18.04
CA PRO A 98 26.61 12.10 17.20
C PRO A 98 27.00 10.75 16.58
N ALA A 99 26.78 9.62 17.28
CA ALA A 99 27.02 8.29 16.72
C ALA A 99 26.15 7.98 15.47
N VAL A 100 24.89 8.44 15.46
CA VAL A 100 24.00 8.29 14.30
C VAL A 100 24.43 9.21 13.15
N ALA A 101 24.94 10.40 13.48
CA ALA A 101 25.46 11.34 12.49
C ALA A 101 26.74 10.83 11.81
N ILE A 102 27.64 10.21 12.56
CA ILE A 102 28.88 9.61 12.02
C ILE A 102 28.53 8.45 11.07
N ASP A 103 27.66 7.53 11.50
CA ASP A 103 27.19 6.42 10.65
C ASP A 103 26.50 6.93 9.37
N PHE A 104 25.68 7.98 9.49
CA PHE A 104 24.99 8.59 8.35
C PHE A 104 25.96 9.26 7.37
N ALA A 105 26.97 9.97 7.89
CA ALA A 105 28.00 10.63 7.09
C ALA A 105 28.83 9.63 6.29
N GLY A 106 29.18 8.48 6.89
CA GLY A 106 29.97 7.44 6.24
C GLY A 106 29.22 6.60 5.20
N SER A 107 27.89 6.42 5.35
CA SER A 107 27.10 5.49 4.53
C SER A 107 26.17 6.15 3.51
N ARG A 108 25.53 7.28 3.86
CA ARG A 108 24.28 7.72 3.19
C ARG A 108 24.28 9.19 2.77
N ALA A 109 25.10 10.04 3.37
CA ALA A 109 25.11 11.49 3.11
C ALA A 109 25.28 11.82 1.61
N GLY A 110 26.20 11.14 0.93
CA GLY A 110 26.45 11.35 -0.50
C GLY A 110 25.24 11.06 -1.40
N ARG A 111 24.38 10.10 -1.06
CA ARG A 111 23.21 9.74 -1.87
C ARG A 111 22.03 10.68 -1.63
N TYR A 112 21.79 11.07 -0.38
CA TYR A 112 20.76 12.05 -0.03
C TYR A 112 21.10 13.42 -0.63
N LEU A 113 22.36 13.86 -0.52
CA LEU A 113 22.84 15.11 -1.14
C LEU A 113 22.79 15.04 -2.67
N ARG A 114 23.14 13.91 -3.31
CA ARG A 114 22.94 13.74 -4.77
C ARG A 114 21.46 13.74 -5.17
N GLY A 115 20.58 13.17 -4.35
CA GLY A 115 19.14 13.14 -4.58
C GLY A 115 18.50 14.54 -4.50
N ILE A 116 19.01 15.39 -3.60
CA ILE A 116 18.65 16.81 -3.48
C ILE A 116 19.28 17.62 -4.64
N GLY A 117 20.55 17.39 -4.95
CA GLY A 117 21.27 18.06 -6.05
C GLY A 117 20.67 17.82 -7.44
N ARG A 118 20.11 16.62 -7.69
CA ARG A 118 19.36 16.32 -8.93
C ARG A 118 18.06 17.14 -9.08
N ARG A 119 17.56 17.77 -8.01
CA ARG A 119 16.37 18.65 -8.04
C ARG A 119 16.71 20.12 -8.20
N LEU A 120 17.96 20.52 -7.94
CA LEU A 120 18.42 21.90 -8.10
C LEU A 120 18.96 22.21 -9.50
N ILE A 121 19.23 21.17 -10.30
CA ILE A 121 19.58 21.30 -11.72
C ILE A 121 18.27 21.18 -12.54
N PRO A 122 17.87 22.22 -13.30
CA PRO A 122 16.75 22.12 -14.22
C PRO A 122 17.08 21.04 -15.26
N ARG A 123 16.43 19.88 -15.19
CA ARG A 123 16.53 18.87 -16.24
C ARG A 123 15.58 19.23 -17.36
N SER A 124 16.13 19.73 -18.47
CA SER A 124 15.45 19.74 -19.76
C SER A 124 14.86 18.36 -20.06
N ALA A 125 13.60 18.36 -20.45
CA ALA A 125 12.77 17.18 -20.65
C ALA A 125 13.39 16.21 -21.68
N VAL A 126 13.74 15.01 -21.24
CA VAL A 126 13.81 13.84 -22.12
C VAL A 126 12.62 12.96 -21.75
N ARG A 127 11.54 13.10 -22.54
CA ARG A 127 10.34 12.25 -22.50
C ARG A 127 10.70 10.90 -23.13
N GLY A 128 10.89 9.88 -22.30
CA GLY A 128 10.62 8.49 -22.70
C GLY A 128 9.11 8.23 -22.62
N PRO A 129 8.58 7.22 -23.33
CA PRO A 129 7.15 6.97 -23.40
C PRO A 129 6.59 6.73 -21.99
N GLN A 130 5.70 7.63 -21.56
CA GLN A 130 4.92 7.48 -20.34
C GLN A 130 3.93 6.33 -20.55
N ALA A 131 4.31 5.12 -20.17
CA ALA A 131 3.31 4.20 -19.67
C ALA A 131 2.69 4.88 -18.46
N SER A 132 1.37 5.07 -18.45
CA SER A 132 0.62 5.47 -17.27
C SER A 132 0.90 4.40 -16.20
N SER A 133 1.92 4.61 -15.36
CA SER A 133 2.24 3.69 -14.30
C SER A 133 1.07 3.74 -13.34
N ALA A 134 0.30 2.65 -13.27
CA ALA A 134 -0.75 2.52 -12.28
C ALA A 134 -0.18 2.87 -10.88
N PRO A 135 -1.01 3.42 -9.98
CA PRO A 135 -0.61 3.67 -8.61
C PRO A 135 0.05 2.42 -8.02
N LEU A 136 1.18 2.59 -7.34
CA LEU A 136 1.85 1.49 -6.63
C LEU A 136 1.69 1.70 -5.13
N PRO A 137 0.70 1.04 -4.51
CA PRO A 137 0.58 1.00 -3.07
C PRO A 137 1.80 0.37 -2.41
N VAL A 138 2.16 0.89 -1.25
CA VAL A 138 3.27 0.37 -0.44
C VAL A 138 2.82 0.24 1.00
N LEU A 139 3.00 -0.95 1.59
CA LEU A 139 2.92 -1.11 3.04
C LEU A 139 4.28 -0.71 3.60
N SER A 140 4.34 0.50 4.18
CA SER A 140 5.58 1.09 4.67
C SER A 140 6.06 0.38 5.93
N HIS A 141 5.18 0.23 6.92
CA HIS A 141 5.51 -0.48 8.14
C HIS A 141 4.27 -0.96 8.89
N ILE A 142 4.46 -2.05 9.64
CA ILE A 142 3.45 -2.62 10.54
C ILE A 142 4.11 -2.98 11.86
N VAL A 143 3.45 -2.63 12.96
CA VAL A 143 3.91 -2.93 14.31
C VAL A 143 2.76 -3.42 15.19
N THR A 144 3.08 -4.33 16.10
CA THR A 144 2.15 -4.85 17.10
C THR A 144 2.85 -4.89 18.45
N ARG A 145 2.09 -4.65 19.53
CA ARG A 145 2.58 -4.78 20.91
C ARG A 145 2.97 -6.23 21.18
N GLN A 146 4.03 -6.44 21.95
CA GLN A 146 4.65 -7.77 22.09
C GLN A 146 3.73 -8.79 22.76
N ASP A 147 3.03 -8.34 23.80
CA ASP A 147 2.02 -9.08 24.59
C ASP A 147 0.77 -9.44 23.78
N THR A 148 0.48 -8.71 22.69
CA THR A 148 -0.66 -8.99 21.81
C THR A 148 -0.26 -9.68 20.50
N ARG A 149 0.99 -10.12 20.35
CA ARG A 149 1.42 -10.86 19.15
C ARG A 149 0.67 -12.18 19.04
N ARG A 150 0.52 -12.66 17.79
CA ARG A 150 -0.18 -13.91 17.44
C ARG A 150 -1.70 -13.92 17.75
N SER A 151 -2.27 -12.79 18.15
CA SER A 151 -3.73 -12.58 18.30
C SER A 151 -4.46 -12.29 16.98
N GLY A 152 -3.74 -12.24 15.86
CA GLY A 152 -4.31 -11.91 14.54
C GLY A 152 -4.40 -10.41 14.24
N ILE A 153 -4.04 -9.50 15.15
CA ILE A 153 -4.05 -8.04 14.92
C ILE A 153 -3.34 -7.65 13.62
N GLY A 154 -2.12 -8.13 13.42
CA GLY A 154 -1.34 -7.81 12.22
C GLY A 154 -2.04 -8.24 10.92
N ARG A 155 -2.69 -9.42 10.94
CA ARG A 155 -3.45 -9.93 9.78
C ARG A 155 -4.61 -8.99 9.46
N ARG A 156 -5.40 -8.61 10.46
CA ARG A 156 -6.57 -7.75 10.28
C ARG A 156 -6.18 -6.34 9.82
N LEU A 157 -5.06 -5.81 10.31
CA LEU A 157 -4.48 -4.54 9.82
C LEU A 157 -4.12 -4.65 8.33
N VAL A 158 -3.45 -5.72 7.91
CA VAL A 158 -3.12 -5.94 6.49
C VAL A 158 -4.38 -6.09 5.64
N GLU A 159 -5.39 -6.83 6.10
CA GLU A 159 -6.67 -6.97 5.38
C GLU A 159 -7.38 -5.62 5.21
N ARG A 160 -7.38 -4.76 6.24
CA ARG A 160 -7.94 -3.40 6.10
C ARG A 160 -7.12 -2.56 5.13
N PHE A 161 -5.79 -2.66 5.17
CA PHE A 161 -4.92 -2.01 4.20
C PHE A 161 -5.21 -2.48 2.77
N ARG A 162 -5.39 -3.79 2.52
CA ARG A 162 -5.67 -4.33 1.17
C ARG A 162 -6.91 -3.68 0.56
N ARG A 163 -7.98 -3.56 1.35
CA ARG A 163 -9.23 -2.91 0.90
C ARG A 163 -9.04 -1.43 0.56
N LEU A 164 -8.31 -0.69 1.39
CA LEU A 164 -8.07 0.73 1.15
C LEU A 164 -7.12 0.97 -0.02
N ALA A 165 -6.05 0.19 -0.13
CA ALA A 165 -5.07 0.29 -1.20
C ALA A 165 -5.64 -0.15 -2.57
N GLY A 166 -6.52 -1.15 -2.59
CA GLY A 166 -7.19 -1.62 -3.81
C GLY A 166 -8.29 -0.69 -4.32
N ALA A 167 -8.80 0.23 -3.48
CA ALA A 167 -9.90 1.13 -3.84
C ALA A 167 -9.59 2.11 -4.99
N GLU A 168 -8.31 2.30 -5.32
CA GLU A 168 -7.85 3.09 -6.47
C GLU A 168 -7.53 2.24 -7.71
N GLY A 169 -7.94 0.97 -7.73
CA GLY A 169 -7.78 0.05 -8.86
C GLY A 169 -6.42 -0.62 -8.95
N ALA A 170 -5.59 -0.53 -7.90
CA ALA A 170 -4.34 -1.26 -7.83
C ALA A 170 -4.58 -2.75 -7.59
N ASP A 171 -3.89 -3.62 -8.34
CA ASP A 171 -3.95 -5.08 -8.23
C ASP A 171 -2.96 -5.64 -7.19
N ARG A 172 -1.98 -4.82 -6.80
CA ARG A 172 -0.91 -5.23 -5.88
C ARG A 172 -0.36 -4.07 -5.06
N ALA A 173 0.12 -4.41 -3.88
CA ALA A 173 0.98 -3.56 -3.05
C ALA A 173 2.36 -4.21 -2.90
N VAL A 174 3.38 -3.38 -2.67
CA VAL A 174 4.75 -3.84 -2.39
C VAL A 174 5.10 -3.55 -0.93
N LEU A 175 5.90 -4.43 -0.33
CA LEU A 175 6.49 -4.21 0.98
C LEU A 175 7.89 -4.75 1.04
N VAL A 176 8.70 -4.22 1.96
CA VAL A 176 10.07 -4.66 2.19
C VAL A 176 10.27 -4.93 3.67
N THR A 177 10.93 -6.03 4.00
CA THR A 177 11.30 -6.40 5.37
C THR A 177 12.71 -7.00 5.39
N GLU A 178 13.38 -6.97 6.53
CA GLU A 178 14.64 -7.70 6.71
C GLU A 178 14.41 -9.22 6.64
N ALA A 179 15.34 -9.92 6.00
CA ALA A 179 15.45 -11.37 6.02
C ALA A 179 15.97 -11.83 7.39
N GLY A 180 15.25 -12.75 8.04
CA GLY A 180 15.55 -13.22 9.40
C GLY A 180 14.83 -12.46 10.52
N GLY A 181 14.20 -11.32 10.21
CA GLY A 181 13.30 -10.63 11.12
C GLY A 181 11.94 -11.34 11.26
N LEU A 182 11.13 -10.87 12.21
CA LEU A 182 9.77 -11.41 12.43
C LEU A 182 8.79 -11.12 11.28
N GLY A 183 9.12 -10.17 10.40
CA GLY A 183 8.29 -9.72 9.28
C GLY A 183 8.18 -10.77 8.18
N ALA A 184 9.31 -11.33 7.70
CA ALA A 184 9.32 -12.27 6.58
C ALA A 184 8.40 -13.50 6.81
N PRO A 185 8.50 -14.23 7.95
CA PRO A 185 7.60 -15.34 8.24
C PRO A 185 6.14 -14.90 8.40
N PHE A 186 5.89 -13.65 8.83
CA PHE A 186 4.54 -13.12 8.93
C PHE A 186 3.93 -12.86 7.55
N PHE A 187 4.67 -12.19 6.66
CA PHE A 187 4.20 -11.88 5.31
C PHE A 187 3.98 -13.15 4.46
N GLU A 188 4.85 -14.14 4.59
CA GLU A 188 4.68 -15.44 3.92
C GLU A 188 3.40 -16.16 4.40
N ARG A 189 3.12 -16.15 5.71
CA ARG A 189 1.90 -16.78 6.27
C ARG A 189 0.60 -16.10 5.85
N ILE A 190 0.62 -14.81 5.53
CA ILE A 190 -0.57 -14.10 5.03
C ILE A 190 -0.69 -14.15 3.50
N GLY A 191 0.17 -14.92 2.82
CA GLY A 191 0.09 -15.18 1.39
C GLY A 191 0.87 -14.19 0.52
N CYS A 192 1.75 -13.37 1.09
CA CYS A 192 2.62 -12.52 0.28
C CYS A 192 3.65 -13.37 -0.48
N ILE A 193 3.96 -12.97 -1.71
CA ILE A 193 4.93 -13.66 -2.57
C ILE A 193 6.24 -12.89 -2.52
N CYS A 194 7.34 -13.55 -2.15
CA CYS A 194 8.68 -12.96 -2.21
C CYS A 194 9.11 -12.82 -3.68
N GLU A 195 9.40 -11.60 -4.12
CA GLU A 195 9.78 -11.33 -5.52
C GLU A 195 11.28 -11.07 -5.68
N ALA A 196 11.92 -10.54 -4.63
CA ALA A 196 13.34 -10.23 -4.69
C ALA A 196 13.97 -10.25 -3.30
N GLU A 197 15.27 -10.55 -3.27
CA GLU A 197 16.13 -10.35 -2.12
C GLU A 197 17.26 -9.40 -2.53
N ARG A 198 17.58 -8.42 -1.67
CA ARG A 198 18.60 -7.39 -1.93
C ARG A 198 19.36 -7.11 -0.65
N ARG A 199 20.61 -6.66 -0.74
CA ARG A 199 21.31 -6.11 0.41
C ARG A 199 21.13 -4.61 0.47
N ASP A 200 20.88 -4.08 1.65
CA ASP A 200 20.99 -2.64 1.88
C ASP A 200 22.46 -2.22 2.06
N GLU A 201 22.69 -0.92 2.16
CA GLU A 201 24.03 -0.34 2.30
C GLU A 201 24.70 -0.68 3.64
N ASP A 202 23.90 -1.04 4.65
CA ASP A 202 24.37 -1.49 5.96
C ASP A 202 24.67 -3.00 5.95
N GLY A 203 24.48 -3.67 4.81
CA GLY A 203 24.71 -5.11 4.62
C GLY A 203 23.54 -5.99 5.06
N HIS A 204 22.44 -5.42 5.53
CA HIS A 204 21.24 -6.18 5.89
C HIS A 204 20.59 -6.74 4.64
N VAL A 205 20.19 -8.00 4.71
CA VAL A 205 19.45 -8.66 3.65
C VAL A 205 17.98 -8.23 3.78
N LEU A 206 17.44 -7.63 2.73
CA LEU A 206 16.06 -7.19 2.60
C LEU A 206 15.32 -8.08 1.60
N ARG A 207 14.11 -8.50 1.97
CA ARG A 207 13.17 -9.20 1.09
C ARG A 207 12.05 -8.26 0.68
N GLN A 208 11.82 -8.19 -0.63
CA GLN A 208 10.69 -7.51 -1.22
C GLN A 208 9.57 -8.52 -1.46
N TYR A 209 8.40 -8.22 -0.94
CA TYR A 209 7.20 -9.03 -1.13
C TYR A 209 6.14 -8.26 -1.92
N ARG A 210 5.39 -9.01 -2.72
CA ARG A 210 4.15 -8.57 -3.32
C ARG A 210 2.96 -9.08 -2.51
N LEU A 211 2.06 -8.15 -2.21
CA LEU A 211 0.75 -8.39 -1.61
C LEU A 211 -0.32 -8.17 -2.68
N THR A 212 -1.07 -9.21 -3.04
CA THR A 212 -2.21 -9.08 -3.95
C THR A 212 -3.29 -8.22 -3.30
N LEU A 213 -3.85 -7.27 -4.03
CA LEU A 213 -4.97 -6.46 -3.56
C LEU A 213 -6.27 -7.05 -4.08
N ASP A 214 -7.33 -6.89 -3.30
CA ASP A 214 -8.64 -7.34 -3.75
C ASP A 214 -9.12 -6.34 -4.81
N PRO A 215 -9.44 -6.79 -6.03
CA PRO A 215 -10.00 -5.89 -7.04
C PRO A 215 -11.26 -5.25 -6.46
N ILE A 216 -11.52 -4.00 -6.84
CA ILE A 216 -12.83 -3.40 -6.60
C ILE A 216 -13.82 -4.34 -7.29
N GLU A 217 -14.72 -4.95 -6.54
CA GLU A 217 -15.94 -5.50 -7.12
C GLU A 217 -16.67 -4.30 -7.70
N THR A 218 -16.42 -3.99 -8.96
CA THR A 218 -17.25 -3.07 -9.71
C THR A 218 -18.61 -3.74 -9.74
N HIS A 219 -19.50 -3.30 -8.84
CA HIS A 219 -20.90 -3.64 -8.92
C HIS A 219 -21.32 -3.13 -10.30
N ALA A 220 -21.44 -4.05 -11.27
CA ALA A 220 -22.08 -3.74 -12.53
C ALA A 220 -23.43 -3.10 -12.14
N PRO A 221 -23.79 -1.94 -12.71
CA PRO A 221 -25.05 -1.32 -12.37
C PRO A 221 -26.13 -2.38 -12.50
N TYR A 222 -26.84 -2.62 -11.39
CA TYR A 222 -28.05 -3.43 -11.38
C TYR A 222 -28.95 -2.86 -12.47
N ASP A 223 -29.13 -3.62 -13.55
CA ASP A 223 -30.08 -3.33 -14.61
C ASP A 223 -31.41 -3.96 -14.22
N PRO A 224 -32.40 -3.20 -13.72
CA PRO A 224 -33.73 -3.71 -13.42
C PRO A 224 -34.59 -3.84 -14.68
N SER A 225 -34.01 -4.19 -15.83
CA SER A 225 -34.80 -4.51 -17.01
C SER A 225 -35.50 -5.87 -16.79
N PRO A 226 -36.84 -5.92 -16.69
CA PRO A 226 -37.55 -7.18 -16.59
C PRO A 226 -37.28 -7.99 -17.86
N ARG A 227 -36.77 -9.22 -17.68
CA ARG A 227 -36.75 -10.20 -18.77
C ARG A 227 -38.19 -10.49 -19.15
N THR A 228 -38.66 -9.86 -20.24
CA THR A 228 -39.93 -10.21 -20.85
C THR A 228 -39.83 -11.66 -21.31
N HIS A 229 -40.47 -12.56 -20.57
CA HIS A 229 -40.85 -13.87 -21.06
C HIS A 229 -41.86 -13.65 -22.20
N ALA A 230 -41.38 -13.59 -23.44
CA ALA A 230 -42.22 -13.89 -24.59
C ALA A 230 -42.36 -15.42 -24.63
N GLY A 231 -43.44 -15.87 -24.00
CA GLY A 231 -43.86 -17.26 -24.01
C GLY A 231 -44.15 -17.74 -25.43
N LEU A 232 -43.92 -19.05 -25.61
CA LEU A 232 -44.46 -19.88 -26.67
C LEU A 232 -45.89 -19.47 -27.03
N LEU A 233 -46.13 -19.16 -28.30
CA LEU A 233 -47.37 -19.58 -28.96
C LEU A 233 -46.97 -20.58 -30.03
N VAL A 234 -47.21 -21.85 -29.71
CA VAL A 234 -47.31 -22.94 -30.66
C VAL A 234 -48.63 -22.73 -31.39
N ASP A 235 -48.58 -22.51 -32.70
CA ASP A 235 -49.76 -22.64 -33.54
C ASP A 235 -49.57 -23.86 -34.42
N HIS A 236 -50.45 -24.83 -34.24
CA HIS A 236 -50.41 -26.14 -34.85
C HIS A 236 -51.77 -26.33 -35.52
N ASP A 237 -51.95 -25.73 -36.69
CA ASP A 237 -53.05 -26.12 -37.57
C ASP A 237 -52.77 -25.79 -39.05
N ALA A 238 -53.43 -26.55 -39.93
CA ALA A 238 -53.41 -26.49 -41.40
C ALA A 238 -52.35 -27.32 -42.15
N ALA A 239 -52.43 -28.64 -41.98
CA ALA A 239 -52.21 -29.55 -43.10
C ALA A 239 -53.40 -29.45 -44.10
N ARG A 240 -53.06 -29.51 -45.40
CA ARG A 240 -53.93 -29.76 -46.58
C ARG A 240 -54.67 -28.55 -47.18
N GLN A 241 -54.08 -27.97 -48.24
CA GLN A 241 -54.75 -27.91 -49.55
C GLN A 241 -53.80 -27.54 -50.70
N ARG A 242 -53.80 -28.40 -51.73
CA ARG A 242 -53.48 -28.18 -53.17
C ARG A 242 -52.01 -27.90 -53.51
N ALA A 243 -51.24 -28.87 -54.02
CA ALA A 243 -51.36 -29.56 -55.32
C ALA A 243 -51.50 -28.59 -56.51
N GLY A 244 -50.42 -28.44 -57.30
CA GLY A 244 -50.47 -27.90 -58.66
C GLY A 244 -49.30 -27.00 -59.05
N LEU A 245 -48.21 -27.59 -59.55
CA LEU A 245 -47.20 -26.99 -60.47
C LEU A 245 -46.25 -28.15 -60.87
N VAL A 246 -46.69 -29.04 -61.77
CA VAL A 246 -46.49 -28.99 -63.24
C VAL A 246 -45.00 -28.95 -63.63
N GLY A 247 -44.44 -30.15 -63.80
CA GLY A 247 -43.87 -30.66 -65.05
C GLY A 247 -42.83 -29.81 -65.79
N ALA A 248 -41.60 -30.33 -65.79
CA ALA A 248 -40.54 -30.00 -66.75
C ALA A 248 -40.73 -30.74 -68.10
N HIS A 249 -39.94 -30.27 -69.09
CA HIS A 249 -39.68 -30.72 -70.47
C HIS A 249 -40.54 -30.13 -71.61
N PRO A 250 -39.94 -29.83 -72.79
CA PRO A 250 -38.90 -30.63 -73.46
C PRO A 250 -37.66 -29.88 -73.98
N GLY A 251 -36.64 -30.67 -74.35
CA GLY A 251 -35.37 -30.27 -74.95
C GLY A 251 -34.34 -31.37 -74.79
#